data_AF-A0A348V8I8-F1
#
_entry.id   AF-A0A348V8I8-F1
#
_cell.length_a   1.000
_cell.length_b   1.000
_cell.length_c   1.000
_cell.angle_alpha   90.00
_cell.angle_beta   90.00
_cell.angle_gamma   90.00
#
_symmetry.space_group_name_H-M   'P 1'
#
loop_
_entity.id
_entity.type
_entity.pdbx_description
1 polymer ?
#
loop_
_entity_poly.entity_id
_entity_poly.type
_entity_poly.pdbx_seq_one_letter_code
_entity_poly.pdbx_strand_id
1 'polypeptide(L)' 'MKMSIEWHKQALENTYNYLEKRKAELERLRADVELSEQRAMFYHVQVHEAEKQGKDGFDDERFMIKQKHHYIKTGG' A
#
# COMPACT_ATOMS: atom_id res chain seq x y z
N MET A 1 -8.54 19.01 40.60
CA MET A 1 -8.11 20.36 40.18
C MET A 1 -8.92 20.74 38.95
N LYS A 2 -9.48 21.95 38.85
CA LYS A 2 -10.15 22.42 37.62
C LYS A 2 -9.13 23.13 36.75
N MET A 3 -9.05 22.79 35.47
CA MET A 3 -8.15 23.44 34.52
C MET A 3 -8.81 24.69 33.92
N SER A 4 -8.00 25.63 33.41
CA SER A 4 -8.51 26.81 32.74
C SER A 4 -9.10 26.46 31.37
N ILE A 5 -9.98 27.32 30.85
CA ILE A 5 -10.52 27.17 29.50
C ILE A 5 -9.40 27.19 28.44
N GLU A 6 -8.35 27.98 28.63
CA GLU A 6 -7.20 28.00 27.72
C GLU A 6 -6.46 26.66 27.69
N TRP A 7 -6.31 26.00 28.84
CA TRP A 7 -5.74 24.66 28.87
C TRP A 7 -6.58 23.66 28.05
N HIS A 8 -7.90 23.74 28.15
CA HIS A 8 -8.80 22.90 27.36
C HIS A 8 -8.73 23.19 25.86
N LYS A 9 -8.60 24.46 25.46
CA LYS A 9 -8.39 24.85 24.05
C LYS A 9 -7.08 24.27 23.51
N GLN A 10 -5.99 24.37 24.26
CA GLN A 10 -4.71 23.81 23.87
C GLN A 10 -4.76 22.27 23.76
N ALA A 11 -5.43 21.61 24.71
CA ALA A 11 -5.62 20.17 24.67
C ALA A 11 -6.43 19.73 23.44
N LEU A 12 -7.44 20.52 23.05
CA LEU A 12 -8.23 20.28 21.86
C LEU A 12 -7.39 20.43 20.58
N GLU A 13 -6.60 21.50 20.47
CA GLU A 13 -5.68 21.70 19.34
C GLU A 13 -4.67 20.55 19.23
N ASN A 14 -4.08 20.13 20.35
CA ASN A 14 -3.16 18.99 20.38
C ASN A 14 -3.83 17.70 19.90
N THR A 15 -5.10 17.50 20.27
CA THR A 15 -5.90 16.35 19.84
C THR A 15 -6.13 16.37 18.33
N TYR A 16 -6.48 17.53 17.76
CA TYR A 16 -6.62 17.67 16.31
C TYR A 16 -5.30 17.42 15.57
N ASN A 17 -4.20 17.98 16.05
CA ASN A 17 -2.88 17.78 15.45
C ASN A 17 -2.46 16.30 15.48
N TYR A 18 -2.77 15.59 16.57
CA TYR A 18 -2.51 14.16 16.66
C TYR A 18 -3.40 13.36 15.71
N LEU A 19 -4.68 13.72 15.61
CA LEU A 19 -5.63 13.07 14.69
C LEU A 19 -5.19 13.21 13.23
N GLU A 20 -4.76 14.40 12.81
CA GLU A 20 -4.29 14.62 11.43
C GLU A 20 -3.05 13.79 11.11
N LYS A 21 -2.10 13.67 12.04
CA LYS A 21 -0.94 12.77 11.90
C LYS A 21 -1.37 11.31 11.71
N ARG A 22 -2.35 10.85 12.51
CA ARG A 22 -2.88 9.48 12.41
C ARG A 22 -3.61 9.23 11.09
N LYS A 23 -4.34 10.20 10.56
CA LYS A 23 -4.96 10.09 9.23
C LYS A 23 -3.89 9.97 8.13
N ALA A 24 -2.85 10.78 8.17
CA ALA A 24 -1.76 10.71 7.20
C ALA A 24 -1.02 9.36 7.26
N GLU A 25 -0.80 8.82 8.46
CA GLU A 25 -0.23 7.49 8.65
C GLU A 25 -1.13 6.39 8.06
N LEU A 26 -2.45 6.48 8.28
CA LEU A 26 -3.42 5.53 7.72
C LEU A 26 -3.40 5.52 6.20
N GLU A 27 -3.39 6.69 5.55
CA GLU A 27 -3.35 6.77 4.08
C GLU A 27 -2.06 6.18 3.50
N ARG A 28 -0.92 6.39 4.18
CA ARG A 28 0.34 5.74 3.78
C ARG A 28 0.27 4.22 3.90
N LEU A 29 -0.21 3.72 5.04
CA LEU A 29 -0.35 2.28 5.26
C LEU A 29 -1.30 1.65 4.23
N ARG A 30 -2.38 2.34 3.89
CA ARG A 30 -3.30 1.90 2.85
C ARG A 30 -2.60 1.77 1.49
N ALA A 31 -1.82 2.77 1.08
CA ALA A 31 -1.07 2.72 -0.17
C ALA A 31 -0.02 1.58 -0.17
N ASP A 32 0.65 1.35 0.97
CA ASP A 32 1.62 0.25 1.11
C ASP A 32 0.95 -1.13 1.01
N VAL A 33 -0.26 -1.28 1.55
CA VAL A 33 -1.07 -2.50 1.41
C VAL A 33 -1.47 -2.73 -0.05
N GLU A 34 -2.02 -1.71 -0.72
CA GLU A 34 -2.42 -1.81 -2.13
C GLU A 34 -1.24 -2.20 -3.03
N LEU A 35 -0.05 -1.63 -2.80
CA LEU A 35 1.17 -2.01 -3.52
C LEU A 35 1.59 -3.46 -3.23
N SER A 36 1.50 -3.89 -1.97
CA SER A 36 1.86 -5.23 -1.55
C SER A 36 0.92 -6.28 -2.16
N GLU A 37 -0.38 -5.98 -2.25
CA GLU A 37 -1.37 -6.81 -2.93
C GLU A 37 -1.04 -6.97 -4.42
N GLN A 38 -0.71 -5.87 -5.11
CA GLN A 38 -0.30 -5.92 -6.52
C GLN A 38 0.95 -6.78 -6.73
N ARG A 39 1.95 -6.64 -5.86
CA ARG A 39 3.17 -7.46 -5.91
C ARG A 39 2.88 -8.94 -5.66
N ALA A 40 2.04 -9.24 -4.67
CA ALA A 40 1.64 -10.62 -4.37
C ALA A 40 0.88 -11.25 -5.55
N MET A 41 -0.03 -10.51 -6.18
CA MET A 41 -0.72 -10.96 -7.39
C MET A 41 0.25 -11.23 -8.53
N PHE A 42 1.20 -10.33 -8.78
CA PHE A 42 2.20 -10.52 -9.83
C PHE A 42 3.06 -11.76 -9.57
N TYR A 43 3.56 -11.90 -8.33
CA TYR A 43 4.37 -13.05 -7.92
C TYR A 43 3.61 -14.37 -8.03
N HIS A 44 2.31 -14.37 -7.70
CA HIS A 44 1.45 -15.53 -7.91
C HIS A 44 1.43 -16.00 -9.37
N VAL A 45 1.32 -15.07 -10.33
CA VAL A 45 1.39 -15.41 -11.75
C VAL A 45 2.79 -15.93 -12.12
N GLN A 46 3.86 -15.38 -11.54
CA GLN A 46 5.23 -15.82 -11.82
C GLN A 46 5.45 -17.26 -11.38
N VAL A 47 5.02 -17.60 -10.15
CA VAL A 47 5.05 -18.96 -9.62
C VAL A 47 4.27 -19.91 -10.52
N HIS A 48 3.03 -19.56 -10.87
CA HIS A 48 2.19 -20.41 -11.72
C HIS A 48 2.84 -20.69 -13.09
N GLU A 49 3.44 -19.68 -13.71
CA GLU A 49 4.10 -19.84 -15.00
C GLU A 49 5.43 -20.62 -14.89
N ALA A 50 6.17 -20.48 -13.79
CA ALA A 50 7.37 -21.28 -13.52
C ALA A 50 7.03 -22.76 -13.33
N GLU A 51 5.97 -23.07 -12.58
CA GLU A 51 5.45 -24.43 -12.41
C GLU A 51 5.04 -25.04 -13.75
N LYS A 52 4.32 -24.29 -14.58
CA LYS A 52 3.91 -24.73 -15.92
C LYS A 52 5.10 -25.01 -16.84
N GLN A 53 6.19 -24.26 -16.69
CA GLN A 53 7.43 -24.48 -17.43
C GLN A 53 8.31 -25.59 -16.82
N GLY A 54 7.91 -26.20 -15.71
CA GLY A 54 8.68 -27.23 -15.02
C GLY A 54 10.00 -26.71 -14.46
N LYS A 55 10.04 -25.43 -14.03
CA LYS A 55 11.23 -24.81 -13.44
C LYS A 55 11.28 -25.06 -11.94
N ASP A 56 12.43 -25.52 -11.45
CA ASP A 56 12.69 -25.67 -10.01
C ASP A 56 12.99 -24.32 -9.31
N GLY A 57 13.10 -23.23 -10.08
CA GLY A 57 13.29 -21.87 -9.56
C GLY A 57 13.28 -20.79 -10.64
N PHE A 58 13.11 -19.53 -10.24
CA PHE A 58 13.20 -18.35 -11.10
C PHE A 58 13.65 -17.12 -10.31
N ASP A 59 14.21 -16.15 -11.04
CA ASP A 59 14.56 -14.82 -10.53
C ASP A 59 13.31 -13.93 -10.63
N ASP A 60 12.78 -13.46 -9.51
CA ASP A 60 11.52 -12.72 -9.42
C ASP A 60 11.58 -11.34 -10.10
N GLU A 61 12.76 -10.71 -10.17
CA GLU A 61 12.96 -9.45 -10.88
C GLU A 61 13.06 -9.64 -12.40
N ARG A 62 13.63 -10.77 -12.85
CA ARG A 62 13.92 -11.05 -14.27
C ARG A 62 12.93 -11.97 -14.95
N PHE A 63 12.09 -12.68 -14.20
CA PHE A 63 11.09 -13.59 -14.74
C PHE A 63 9.94 -12.79 -15.34
N MET A 64 10.22 -12.29 -16.55
CA MET A 64 9.26 -11.62 -17.41
C MET A 64 8.20 -12.62 -17.84
N ILE A 65 7.15 -12.74 -17.06
CA ILE A 65 5.85 -13.05 -17.64
C ILE A 65 5.63 -11.93 -18.64
N LYS A 66 5.57 -12.24 -19.95
CA LYS A 66 5.12 -11.26 -20.94
C LYS A 66 3.74 -10.81 -20.45
N GLN A 67 3.68 -9.66 -19.77
CA GLN A 67 2.42 -8.97 -19.55
C GLN A 67 1.89 -8.77 -20.97
N LYS A 68 0.93 -9.59 -21.39
CA LYS A 68 0.08 -9.22 -22.52
C LYS A 68 -0.60 -7.98 -22.02
N HIS A 69 -0.02 -6.83 -22.35
CA HIS A 69 -0.50 -5.50 -22.04
C HIS A 69 -2.02 -5.46 -22.26
N HIS A 70 -2.80 -5.63 -21.20
CA HIS A 70 -4.08 -4.96 -21.13
C HIS A 70 -3.73 -3.55 -20.69
N TYR A 71 -3.32 -2.74 -21.68
CA TYR A 71 -3.49 -1.30 -21.60
C TYR A 71 -4.97 -1.07 -21.32
N ILE A 72 -5.34 -0.86 -20.05
CA ILE A 72 -6.55 -0.12 -19.77
C ILE A 72 -6.21 1.31 -20.15
N LYS A 73 -6.64 1.71 -21.35
CA LYS A 73 -6.79 3.13 -21.69
C LYS A 73 -7.75 3.74 -20.68
N THR A 74 -7.25 4.29 -19.59
CA THR A 74 -7.99 5.34 -18.88
C THR A 74 -7.80 6.61 -19.69
N GLY A 75 -8.79 6.90 -20.54
CA GLY A 75 -8.90 8.17 -21.23
C GLY A 75 -9.06 9.32 -20.23
N GLY A 76 -8.46 10.45 -20.59
CA GLY A 76 -8.57 11.76 -19.98
C GLY A 76 -7.87 12.75 -20.87
#